data_AF-A0A1Q8AB34-F1
#
_entry.id   AF-A0A1Q8AB34-F1
#
_cell.length_a   1.000
_cell.length_b   1.000
_cell.length_c   1.000
_cell.angle_alpha   90.00
_cell.angle_beta   90.00
_cell.angle_gamma   90.00
#
_symmetry.space_group_name_H-M   'P 1'
#
loop_
_entity.id
_entity.type
_entity.pdbx_description
1 polymer ?
#
loop_
_entity_poly.entity_id
_entity_poly.type
_entity_poly.pdbx_seq_one_letter_code
_entity_poly.pdbx_strand_id
1 'polypeptide(L)'
;MVRPIRAVRVLLAATALVLIGAVEAAASARQLAAQAGRGRPTLSGEGAALTLAGLALSVAVYLVLGRAVGRSGGPERAAVAEGVASGILAGAVGGSVRALAVSDYLGEQVARFGLPAELTFASLVVFVAGAIVASAIGGGALTWLGFRLSSRSPRPPP
;
A
#
# COMPACT_ATOMS: atom_id res chain seq x y z
N MET A 1 -22.16 16.94 11.27
CA MET A 1 -20.80 17.40 10.85
C MET A 1 -19.71 16.31 10.88
N VAL A 2 -20.03 15.00 10.76
CA VAL A 2 -19.06 13.89 10.97
C VAL A 2 -18.30 13.47 9.68
N ARG A 3 -18.81 13.85 8.50
CA ARG A 3 -18.21 13.52 7.19
C ARG A 3 -16.79 14.05 6.93
N PRO A 4 -16.44 15.32 7.23
CA PRO A 4 -15.11 15.85 6.87
C PRO A 4 -13.97 15.14 7.62
N ILE A 5 -14.18 14.79 8.90
CA ILE A 5 -13.15 14.13 9.72
C ILE A 5 -12.82 12.73 9.17
N ARG A 6 -13.81 11.98 8.69
CA ARG A 6 -13.58 10.67 8.08
C ARG A 6 -12.81 10.77 6.77
N ALA A 7 -13.21 11.71 5.90
CA ALA A 7 -12.52 11.93 4.63
C ALA A 7 -11.05 12.33 4.85
N VAL A 8 -10.79 13.21 5.81
CA VAL A 8 -9.42 13.64 6.16
C VAL A 8 -8.58 12.46 6.68
N ARG A 9 -9.14 11.59 7.54
CA ARG A 9 -8.43 10.40 8.04
C ARG A 9 -8.04 9.43 6.92
N VAL A 10 -8.99 9.16 6.02
CA VAL A 10 -8.76 8.28 4.86
C VAL A 10 -7.70 8.88 3.92
N LEU A 11 -7.80 10.18 3.63
CA LEU A 11 -6.83 10.87 2.80
C LEU A 11 -5.45 10.87 3.43
N LEU A 12 -5.31 11.22 4.71
CA LEU A 12 -4.03 11.20 5.41
C LEU A 12 -3.39 9.80 5.42
N ALA A 13 -4.19 8.76 5.68
CA ALA A 13 -3.70 7.38 5.64
C ALA A 13 -3.25 6.99 4.24
N ALA A 14 -4.05 7.28 3.21
CA ALA A 14 -3.70 7.00 1.82
C ALA A 14 -2.43 7.77 1.40
N THR A 15 -2.33 9.06 1.72
CA THR A 15 -1.16 9.88 1.43
C THR A 15 0.09 9.35 2.14
N ALA A 16 -0.01 8.99 3.42
CA ALA A 16 1.11 8.40 4.15
C ALA A 16 1.58 7.09 3.51
N LEU A 17 0.67 6.17 3.17
CA LEU A 17 0.98 4.91 2.50
C LEU A 17 1.63 5.11 1.14
N VAL A 18 1.12 6.07 0.35
CA VAL A 18 1.70 6.43 -0.95
C VAL A 18 3.10 7.00 -0.80
N LEU A 19 3.34 7.89 0.18
CA LEU A 19 4.66 8.45 0.45
C LEU A 19 5.65 7.36 0.89
N ILE A 20 5.23 6.43 1.75
CA ILE A 20 6.06 5.28 2.16
C ILE A 20 6.43 4.45 0.92
N GLY A 21 5.45 4.09 0.10
CA GLY A 21 5.68 3.33 -1.12
C GLY A 21 6.55 4.07 -2.14
N ALA A 22 6.45 5.40 -2.23
CA ALA A 22 7.29 6.21 -3.09
C ALA A 22 8.75 6.26 -2.62
N VAL A 23 8.98 6.34 -1.29
CA VAL A 23 10.33 6.28 -0.72
C VAL A 23 10.95 4.90 -0.94
N GLU A 24 10.20 3.82 -0.72
CA GLU A 24 10.65 2.46 -1.04
C GLU A 24 11.00 2.33 -2.54
N ALA A 25 10.12 2.78 -3.43
CA ALA A 25 10.34 2.72 -4.87
C ALA A 25 11.57 3.53 -5.30
N ALA A 26 11.78 4.71 -4.72
CA ALA A 26 12.97 5.52 -4.99
C ALA A 26 14.26 4.86 -4.48
N ALA A 27 14.21 4.15 -3.35
CA ALA A 27 15.35 3.40 -2.82
C ALA A 27 15.64 2.15 -3.68
N SER A 28 14.60 1.40 -4.07
CA SER A 28 14.73 0.26 -4.98
C SER A 28 15.25 0.67 -6.36
N ALA A 29 14.81 1.81 -6.90
CA ALA A 29 15.32 2.35 -8.17
C ALA A 29 16.81 2.70 -8.09
N ARG A 30 17.27 3.30 -6.98
CA ARG A 30 18.70 3.56 -6.74
C ARG A 30 19.51 2.27 -6.65
N GLN A 31 18.98 1.24 -6.00
CA GLN A 31 19.64 -0.07 -5.92
C GLN A 31 19.71 -0.78 -7.28
N LEU A 32 18.65 -0.68 -8.09
CA LEU A 32 18.64 -1.21 -9.45
C LEU A 32 19.62 -0.46 -10.35
N ALA A 33 19.70 0.88 -10.26
CA ALA A 33 20.67 1.68 -10.99
C ALA A 33 22.12 1.34 -10.60
N ALA A 34 22.38 1.03 -9.32
CA ALA A 34 23.69 0.57 -8.86
C ALA A 34 24.05 -0.85 -9.35
N GLN A 35 23.08 -1.61 -9.85
CA GLN A 35 23.26 -2.96 -10.40
C GLN A 35 23.17 -3.01 -11.94
N ALA A 36 22.87 -1.89 -12.60
CA ALA A 36 22.75 -1.79 -14.05
C ALA A 36 24.06 -2.22 -14.72
N GLY A 37 24.00 -3.32 -15.48
CA GLY A 37 25.15 -3.95 -16.15
C GLY A 37 25.50 -5.36 -15.66
N ARG A 38 24.96 -5.83 -14.53
CA ARG A 38 25.07 -7.24 -14.13
C ARG A 38 23.81 -7.97 -14.57
N GLY A 39 23.93 -8.92 -15.50
CA GLY A 39 22.81 -9.66 -16.12
C GLY A 39 21.93 -10.51 -15.18
N ARG A 40 22.05 -10.36 -13.86
CA ARG A 40 21.12 -10.91 -12.86
C ARG A 40 20.84 -9.87 -11.78
N PRO A 41 19.57 -9.44 -11.59
CA PRO A 41 19.20 -8.64 -10.44
C PRO A 41 19.43 -9.48 -9.18
N THR A 42 20.37 -9.06 -8.34
CA THR A 42 20.60 -9.68 -7.03
C THR A 42 19.69 -8.98 -6.03
N LEU A 43 18.78 -9.73 -5.42
CA LEU A 43 18.00 -9.28 -4.27
C LEU A 43 18.99 -8.89 -3.16
N SER A 44 19.27 -7.60 -3.02
CA SER A 44 20.14 -7.13 -1.94
C SER A 44 19.38 -7.27 -0.62
N GLY A 45 20.05 -7.74 0.43
CA GLY A 45 19.46 -7.82 1.77
C GLY A 45 18.93 -6.46 2.27
N GLU A 46 19.51 -5.37 1.76
CA GLU A 46 19.11 -4.00 2.02
C GLU A 46 17.75 -3.65 1.39
N GLY A 47 17.45 -4.12 0.16
CA GLY A 47 16.13 -3.95 -0.46
C GLY A 47 15.03 -4.73 0.26
N ALA A 48 15.35 -5.92 0.77
CA ALA A 48 14.44 -6.71 1.60
C ALA A 48 14.16 -6.02 2.95
N ALA A 49 15.19 -5.45 3.58
CA ALA A 49 15.03 -4.69 4.83
C ALA A 49 14.18 -3.42 4.65
N LEU A 50 14.35 -2.70 3.54
CA LEU A 50 13.52 -1.53 3.19
C LEU A 50 12.06 -1.91 3.01
N THR A 51 11.80 -3.00 2.30
CA THR A 51 10.42 -3.51 2.08
C THR A 51 9.78 -3.96 3.39
N LEU A 52 10.54 -4.60 4.27
CA LEU A 52 10.07 -4.98 5.61
C LEU A 52 9.78 -3.75 6.47
N ALA A 53 10.62 -2.72 6.39
CA ALA A 53 10.44 -1.49 7.14
C ALA A 53 9.19 -0.73 6.67
N GLY A 54 8.98 -0.56 5.36
CA GLY A 54 7.77 0.11 4.86
C GLY A 54 6.52 -0.75 4.99
N LEU A 55 6.62 -2.09 4.99
CA LEU A 55 5.53 -2.97 5.41
C LEU A 55 5.16 -2.74 6.88
N ALA A 56 6.13 -2.74 7.79
CA ALA A 56 5.89 -2.50 9.22
C ALA A 56 5.27 -1.11 9.45
N LEU A 57 5.75 -0.10 8.72
CA LEU A 57 5.22 1.26 8.79
C LEU A 57 3.79 1.34 8.23
N SER A 58 3.51 0.63 7.12
CA SER A 58 2.15 0.53 6.55
C SER A 58 1.18 -0.14 7.53
N VAL A 59 1.62 -1.21 8.20
CA VAL A 59 0.85 -1.86 9.27
C VAL A 59 0.57 -0.87 10.40
N ALA A 60 1.58 -0.10 10.83
CA ALA A 60 1.41 0.91 11.87
C ALA A 60 0.37 1.98 11.49
N VAL A 61 0.36 2.45 10.23
CA VAL A 61 -0.64 3.42 9.73
C VAL A 61 -2.06 2.89 9.87
N TYR A 62 -2.34 1.66 9.42
CA TYR A 62 -3.67 1.07 9.55
C TYR A 62 -4.07 0.81 11.00
N LEU A 63 -3.14 0.36 11.85
CA LEU A 63 -3.40 0.17 13.28
C LEU A 63 -3.74 1.50 13.98
N VAL A 64 -3.04 2.57 13.63
CA VAL A 64 -3.31 3.93 14.16
C VAL A 64 -4.65 4.44 13.67
N LEU A 65 -4.99 4.24 12.39
CA LEU A 65 -6.30 4.58 11.83
C LEU A 65 -7.43 3.87 12.60
N GLY A 66 -7.29 2.57 12.85
CA GLY A 66 -8.24 1.78 13.61
C GLY A 66 -8.41 2.27 15.05
N ARG A 67 -7.30 2.58 15.73
CA ARG A 67 -7.33 3.17 17.07
C ARG A 67 -7.99 4.55 17.08
N ALA A 68 -7.76 5.38 16.08
CA ALA A 68 -8.37 6.71 15.99
C ALA A 68 -9.89 6.64 15.85
N VAL A 69 -10.41 5.68 15.07
CA VAL A 69 -11.85 5.40 14.96
C VAL A 69 -12.42 4.95 16.31
N GLY A 70 -11.73 4.00 16.98
CA GLY A 70 -12.12 3.50 18.30
C GLY A 70 -12.18 4.59 19.37
N ARG A 71 -11.15 5.44 19.45
CA ARG A 71 -11.11 6.57 20.39
C ARG A 71 -12.19 7.61 20.15
N SER A 72 -12.60 7.81 18.89
CA SER A 72 -13.72 8.70 18.56
C SER A 72 -15.11 8.11 18.83
N GLY A 73 -15.21 6.92 19.41
CA GLY A 73 -16.48 6.24 19.65
C GLY A 73 -17.18 5.79 18.36
N GLY A 74 -16.44 5.65 17.26
CA GLY A 74 -16.99 5.22 15.97
C GLY A 74 -17.38 3.74 15.97
N PRO A 75 -18.34 3.33 15.12
CA PRO A 75 -18.73 1.92 15.01
C PRO A 75 -17.64 1.09 14.33
N GLU A 76 -17.57 -0.20 14.65
CA GLU A 76 -16.62 -1.15 14.06
C GLU A 76 -16.69 -1.18 12.51
N ARG A 77 -17.91 -1.07 11.96
CA ARG A 77 -18.13 -0.96 10.51
C ARG A 77 -17.43 0.25 9.88
N ALA A 78 -17.31 1.37 10.61
CA ALA A 78 -16.59 2.54 10.11
C ALA A 78 -15.08 2.30 10.07
N ALA A 79 -14.51 1.58 11.04
CA ALA A 79 -13.10 1.22 11.02
C ALA A 79 -12.76 0.34 9.82
N VAL A 80 -13.58 -0.68 9.54
CA VAL A 80 -13.40 -1.53 8.35
C VAL A 80 -13.54 -0.71 7.08
N ALA A 81 -14.59 0.13 6.96
CA ALA A 81 -14.83 0.94 5.77
C ALA A 81 -13.71 1.97 5.50
N GLU A 82 -13.20 2.65 6.53
CA GLU A 82 -12.08 3.59 6.42
C GLU A 82 -10.78 2.86 6.02
N GLY A 83 -10.54 1.66 6.56
CA GLY A 83 -9.42 0.80 6.18
C GLY A 83 -9.49 0.29 4.74
N VAL A 84 -10.68 -0.15 4.30
CA VAL A 84 -10.91 -0.57 2.89
C VAL A 84 -10.73 0.61 1.95
N ALA A 85 -11.32 1.77 2.24
CA ALA A 85 -11.24 2.95 1.38
C ALA A 85 -9.79 3.44 1.22
N SER A 86 -9.04 3.53 2.33
CA SER A 86 -7.61 3.89 2.28
C SER A 86 -6.78 2.83 1.56
N GLY A 87 -7.09 1.54 1.74
CA GLY A 87 -6.47 0.44 1.01
C GLY A 87 -6.72 0.48 -0.50
N ILE A 88 -7.94 0.78 -0.94
CA ILE A 88 -8.25 0.95 -2.36
C ILE A 88 -7.44 2.11 -2.95
N LEU A 89 -7.43 3.27 -2.29
CA LEU A 89 -6.70 4.44 -2.76
C LEU A 89 -5.19 4.18 -2.84
N ALA A 90 -4.61 3.61 -1.78
CA ALA A 90 -3.19 3.28 -1.74
C ALA A 90 -2.82 2.20 -2.76
N GLY A 91 -3.66 1.17 -2.92
CA GLY A 91 -3.47 0.09 -3.88
C GLY A 91 -3.58 0.58 -5.32
N ALA A 92 -4.51 1.48 -5.62
CA ALA A 92 -4.65 2.10 -6.94
C ALA A 92 -3.44 2.98 -7.26
N VAL A 93 -3.12 3.95 -6.40
CA VAL A 93 -2.01 4.88 -6.65
C VAL A 93 -0.67 4.16 -6.64
N GLY A 94 -0.38 3.38 -5.60
CA GLY A 94 0.88 2.64 -5.47
C GLY A 94 1.03 1.54 -6.51
N GLY A 95 -0.05 0.81 -6.83
CA GLY A 95 -0.08 -0.20 -7.87
C GLY A 95 0.18 0.40 -9.25
N SER A 96 -0.48 1.51 -9.60
CA SER A 96 -0.27 2.21 -10.86
C SER A 96 1.15 2.77 -10.99
N VAL A 97 1.71 3.39 -9.94
CA VAL A 97 3.09 3.88 -9.96
C VAL A 97 4.08 2.74 -10.20
N ARG A 98 3.91 1.60 -9.52
CA ARG A 98 4.76 0.42 -9.74
C ARG A 98 4.58 -0.19 -11.14
N ALA A 99 3.36 -0.22 -11.64
CA ALA A 99 3.07 -0.71 -12.98
C ALA A 99 3.74 0.15 -14.06
N LEU A 100 3.66 1.48 -13.94
CA LEU A 100 4.32 2.42 -14.85
C LEU A 100 5.85 2.36 -14.76
N ALA A 101 6.40 2.13 -13.57
CA ALA A 101 7.86 2.01 -13.42
C ALA A 101 8.45 0.77 -14.12
N VAL A 102 7.64 -0.27 -14.34
CA VAL A 102 8.08 -1.56 -14.89
C VAL A 102 7.54 -1.79 -16.31
N SER A 103 6.62 -0.94 -16.80
CA SER A 103 5.97 -1.10 -18.10
C SER A 103 6.95 -1.12 -19.26
N ASP A 104 7.92 -0.22 -19.25
CA ASP A 104 8.85 -0.05 -20.36
C ASP A 104 9.81 -1.24 -20.45
N TYR A 105 10.33 -1.68 -19.31
CA TYR A 105 11.17 -2.87 -19.21
C TYR A 105 10.43 -4.14 -19.66
N LEU A 106 9.19 -4.35 -19.20
CA LEU A 106 8.41 -5.52 -19.62
C LEU A 106 8.01 -5.45 -21.08
N GLY A 107 7.68 -4.27 -21.59
CA GLY A 107 7.40 -4.03 -23.00
C GLY A 107 8.58 -4.44 -23.88
N GLU A 108 9.78 -3.99 -23.55
CA GLU A 108 11.00 -4.36 -24.27
C GLU A 108 11.31 -5.86 -24.21
N GLN A 109 11.13 -6.50 -23.05
CA GLN A 109 11.39 -7.94 -22.90
C GLN A 109 10.36 -8.78 -23.67
N VAL A 110 9.08 -8.43 -23.60
CA VAL A 110 7.99 -9.14 -24.27
C VAL A 110 8.10 -8.96 -25.80
N ALA A 111 8.49 -7.77 -26.26
CA ALA A 111 8.75 -7.50 -27.68
C ALA A 111 9.87 -8.39 -28.26
N ARG A 112 10.90 -8.75 -27.46
CA ARG A 112 11.95 -9.70 -27.89
C ARG A 112 11.43 -11.09 -28.19
N PHE A 113 10.27 -11.47 -27.66
CA PHE A 113 9.59 -12.73 -27.94
C PHE A 113 8.51 -12.62 -29.02
N GLY A 114 8.38 -11.46 -29.69
CA GLY A 114 7.39 -11.23 -30.74
C GLY A 114 5.94 -11.14 -30.22
N LEU A 115 5.76 -10.93 -28.92
CA LEU A 115 4.45 -10.88 -28.28
C LEU A 115 3.82 -9.48 -28.38
N PRO A 116 2.48 -9.41 -28.48
CA PRO A 116 1.73 -8.15 -28.61
C PRO A 116 1.81 -7.28 -27.35
N ALA A 117 1.88 -5.96 -27.52
CA ALA A 117 1.97 -4.99 -26.43
C ALA A 117 0.73 -5.00 -25.52
N GLU A 118 -0.42 -5.42 -26.05
CA GLU A 118 -1.68 -5.61 -25.34
C GLU A 118 -1.54 -6.63 -24.19
N LEU A 119 -0.65 -7.62 -24.32
CA LEU A 119 -0.42 -8.63 -23.29
C LEU A 119 0.29 -8.04 -22.07
N THR A 120 1.27 -7.17 -22.28
CA THR A 120 1.93 -6.42 -21.21
C THR A 120 0.94 -5.48 -20.53
N PHE A 121 0.15 -4.74 -21.31
CA PHE A 121 -0.88 -3.86 -20.76
C PHE A 121 -1.91 -4.62 -19.93
N ALA A 122 -2.45 -5.73 -20.44
CA ALA A 122 -3.42 -6.56 -19.72
C ALA A 122 -2.83 -7.10 -18.41
N SER A 123 -1.57 -7.53 -18.43
CA SER A 123 -0.86 -8.02 -17.24
C SER A 123 -0.68 -6.92 -16.19
N LEU A 124 -0.35 -5.70 -16.60
CA LEU A 124 -0.28 -4.54 -15.70
C LEU A 124 -1.64 -4.18 -15.11
N VAL A 125 -2.72 -4.25 -15.90
CA VAL A 125 -4.09 -4.03 -15.41
C VAL A 125 -4.47 -5.06 -14.34
N VAL A 126 -4.21 -6.35 -14.60
CA VAL A 126 -4.46 -7.43 -13.64
C VAL A 126 -3.64 -7.23 -12.38
N PHE A 127 -2.37 -6.83 -12.52
CA PHE A 127 -1.50 -6.51 -11.38
C PHE A 127 -2.06 -5.37 -10.52
N VAL A 128 -2.49 -4.26 -11.13
CA VAL A 128 -3.09 -3.12 -10.41
C VAL A 128 -4.40 -3.53 -9.74
N ALA A 129 -5.26 -4.27 -10.44
CA ALA A 129 -6.51 -4.78 -9.88
C ALA A 129 -6.24 -5.68 -8.66
N GLY A 130 -5.27 -6.59 -8.75
CA GLY A 130 -4.83 -7.43 -7.63
C GLY A 130 -4.28 -6.60 -6.46
N ALA A 131 -3.48 -5.57 -6.74
CA ALA A 131 -2.93 -4.67 -5.72
C ALA A 131 -4.03 -3.90 -4.98
N ILE A 132 -5.08 -3.44 -5.68
CA ILE A 132 -6.25 -2.79 -5.09
C ILE A 132 -6.98 -3.75 -4.15
N VAL A 133 -7.29 -4.97 -4.63
CA VAL A 133 -8.03 -5.96 -3.84
C VAL A 133 -7.24 -6.39 -2.61
N ALA A 134 -5.96 -6.72 -2.77
CA ALA A 134 -5.10 -7.10 -1.65
C ALA A 134 -4.96 -5.97 -0.62
N SER A 135 -4.79 -4.72 -1.07
CA SER A 135 -4.68 -3.55 -0.19
C SER A 135 -6.00 -3.25 0.52
N ALA A 136 -7.14 -3.42 -0.15
CA ALA A 136 -8.46 -3.27 0.45
C ALA A 136 -8.70 -4.27 1.58
N ILE A 137 -8.39 -5.56 1.34
CA ILE A 137 -8.53 -6.63 2.33
C ILE A 137 -7.58 -6.40 3.50
N GLY A 138 -6.29 -6.16 3.22
CA GLY A 138 -5.27 -5.92 4.24
C GLY A 138 -5.57 -4.67 5.07
N GLY A 139 -5.93 -3.57 4.42
CA GLY A 139 -6.30 -2.31 5.08
C GLY A 139 -7.52 -2.47 5.97
N GLY A 140 -8.58 -3.14 5.49
CA GLY A 140 -9.76 -3.45 6.30
C GLY A 140 -9.43 -4.29 7.53
N ALA A 141 -8.66 -5.37 7.36
CA ALA A 141 -8.30 -6.29 8.45
C ALA A 141 -7.39 -5.64 9.51
N LEU A 142 -6.36 -4.90 9.09
CA LEU A 142 -5.43 -4.23 10.00
C LEU A 142 -6.10 -3.07 10.74
N THR A 143 -6.96 -2.31 10.06
CA THR A 143 -7.70 -1.22 10.70
C THR A 143 -8.71 -1.75 11.70
N TRP A 144 -9.37 -2.87 11.39
CA TRP A 144 -10.22 -3.59 12.34
C TRP A 144 -9.45 -4.07 13.56
N LEU A 145 -8.25 -4.63 13.37
CA LEU A 145 -7.40 -5.09 14.45
C LEU A 145 -6.95 -3.93 15.34
N GLY A 146 -6.58 -2.78 14.75
CA GLY A 146 -6.27 -1.55 15.46
C GLY A 146 -7.44 -1.03 16.29
N PHE A 147 -8.66 -1.11 15.74
CA PHE A 147 -9.90 -0.76 16.45
C PHE A 147 -10.13 -1.68 17.66
N ARG A 148 -10.03 -3.00 17.49
CA ARG A 148 -10.21 -3.98 18.57
C ARG A 148 -9.21 -3.79 19.71
N LEU A 149 -7.96 -3.43 19.41
CA LEU A 149 -6.94 -3.13 20.41
C LEU A 149 -7.28 -1.87 21.23
N SER A 150 -7.94 -0.89 20.64
CA SER A 150 -8.40 0.33 21.34
C SER A 150 -9.57 0.02 22.29
N SER A 151 -10.52 -0.81 21.85
CA SER A 151 -11.74 -1.10 22.62
C SER A 151 -11.49 -1.97 23.86
N ARG A 152 -10.33 -2.61 23.95
CA ARG A 152 -9.90 -3.42 25.11
C ARG A 152 -9.16 -2.61 26.19
N SER A 153 -8.80 -1.35 25.94
CA SER A 153 -8.19 -0.51 26.99
C SER A 153 -9.25 -0.13 28.03
N PRO A 154 -9.01 -0.39 29.34
CA PRO A 154 -9.90 0.05 30.40
C PRO A 154 -10.07 1.57 30.31
N ARG A 155 -11.32 2.05 30.27
CA ARG A 155 -11.57 3.48 30.46
C ARG A 155 -11.10 3.85 31.88
N PRO A 156 -10.28 4.90 32.06
CA PRO A 156 -9.97 5.37 33.40
C PRO A 156 -11.28 5.74 34.12
N PRO A 157 -11.43 5.36 35.41
CA PRO A 157 -12.63 5.72 36.18
C PRO A 157 -12.77 7.24 36.32
N PRO A 158 -14.01 7.75 36.47
CA PRO A 158 -14.31 9.18 36.64
C PRO A 158 -13.72 9.77 37.92
#